data_AF-A0A101C5J5-F1
#
_entry.id   AF-A0A101C5J5-F1
#
_cell.length_a   1.000
_cell.length_b   1.000
_cell.length_c   1.000
_cell.angle_alpha   90.00
_cell.angle_beta   90.00
_cell.angle_gamma   90.00
#
_symmetry.space_group_name_H-M   'P 1'
#
loop_
_entity.id
_entity.type
_entity.pdbx_description
1 polymer ?
#
loop_
_entity_poly.entity_id
_entity_poly.type
_entity_poly.pdbx_seq_one_letter_code
_entity_poly.pdbx_strand_id
1 'polypeptide(L)'
;MESFSFKYPASKSVLQRAHTGVVGSGDLEILLEPTTSAESEFVVRTASDGFKEIWEKVFKRFVALNDVQAKITLNDFGATPGVVSLRLAQVLELANKKN
;
A
#
# COMPACT_ATOMS: atom_id res chain seq x y z
N MET A 1 -14.90 -10.13 -5.74
CA MET A 1 -14.35 -9.23 -4.71
C MET A 1 -13.57 -10.05 -3.71
N GLU A 2 -12.28 -9.78 -3.59
CA GLU A 2 -11.38 -10.51 -2.70
C GLU A 2 -10.81 -9.61 -1.60
N SER A 3 -10.32 -10.22 -0.53
CA SER A 3 -9.58 -9.53 0.52
C SER A 3 -8.34 -10.29 0.89
N PHE A 4 -7.22 -9.58 0.97
CA PHE A 4 -5.92 -10.17 1.27
C PHE A 4 -5.23 -9.40 2.41
N SER A 5 -4.40 -10.12 3.16
CA SER A 5 -3.47 -9.54 4.11
C SER A 5 -2.07 -10.06 3.79
N PHE A 6 -1.11 -9.15 3.71
CA PHE A 6 0.31 -9.45 3.53
C PHE A 6 1.12 -8.74 4.61
N LYS A 7 2.15 -9.42 5.13
CA LYS A 7 3.03 -8.87 6.15
C LYS A 7 4.48 -9.10 5.75
N TYR A 8 5.30 -8.06 5.90
CA TYR A 8 6.72 -8.10 5.60
C TYR A 8 7.49 -7.42 6.72
N PRO A 9 8.63 -7.96 7.20
CA PRO A 9 9.48 -7.27 8.17
C PRO A 9 9.88 -5.89 7.65
N ALA A 10 9.88 -4.88 8.52
CA ALA A 10 10.27 -3.52 8.17
C ALA A 10 10.92 -2.78 9.34
N SER A 11 11.82 -1.84 9.05
CA SER A 11 12.60 -1.14 10.09
C SER A 11 12.38 0.36 10.21
N LYS A 12 11.94 1.05 9.14
CA LYS A 12 11.88 2.52 9.12
C LYS A 12 10.49 3.03 9.43
N SER A 13 10.34 3.86 10.44
CA SER A 13 9.06 4.49 10.76
C SER A 13 8.72 5.62 9.77
N VAL A 14 7.42 5.80 9.51
CA VAL A 14 6.87 6.98 8.81
C VAL A 14 6.46 8.06 9.82
N LEU A 15 6.42 9.33 9.40
CA LEU A 15 6.18 10.45 10.31
C LEU A 15 4.71 10.65 10.66
N GLN A 16 3.82 10.47 9.68
CA GLN A 16 2.40 10.78 9.84
C GLN A 16 1.52 9.88 8.98
N ARG A 17 0.22 9.93 9.24
CA ARG A 17 -0.80 9.31 8.39
C ARG A 17 -0.83 10.02 7.04
N ALA A 18 -1.08 9.27 5.98
CA ALA A 18 -1.22 9.80 4.64
C ALA A 18 -2.30 9.05 3.86
N HIS A 19 -2.83 9.72 2.83
CA HIS A 19 -3.87 9.20 1.96
C HIS A 19 -3.58 9.63 0.52
N THR A 20 -3.87 8.76 -0.45
CA THR A 20 -3.87 9.11 -1.87
C THR A 20 -4.88 8.29 -2.66
N GLY A 21 -5.29 8.83 -3.80
CA GLY A 21 -6.22 8.17 -4.73
C GLY A 21 -7.67 8.19 -4.25
N VAL A 22 -8.51 7.44 -4.97
CA VAL A 22 -9.95 7.25 -4.71
C VAL A 22 -10.37 5.88 -5.25
N VAL A 23 -11.49 5.35 -4.75
CA VAL A 23 -12.07 4.09 -5.25
C VAL A 23 -12.89 4.34 -6.52
N GLY A 24 -12.21 4.64 -7.63
CA GLY A 24 -12.79 4.84 -8.96
C GLY A 24 -12.30 3.79 -9.94
N SER A 25 -13.06 3.54 -11.02
CA SER A 25 -12.68 2.56 -12.05
C SER A 25 -11.25 2.81 -12.58
N GLY A 26 -10.37 1.82 -12.41
CA GLY A 26 -8.97 1.91 -12.84
C GLY A 26 -8.04 2.63 -11.86
N ASP A 27 -8.51 3.00 -10.68
CA ASP A 27 -7.73 3.61 -9.59
C ASP A 27 -8.00 2.89 -8.26
N LEU A 28 -7.28 3.31 -7.21
CA LEU A 28 -7.42 2.82 -5.86
C LEU A 28 -7.20 3.91 -4.82
N GLU A 29 -7.86 3.77 -3.69
CA GLU A 29 -7.56 4.51 -2.47
C GLU A 29 -6.47 3.77 -1.68
N ILE A 30 -5.47 4.50 -1.19
CA ILE A 30 -4.49 3.99 -0.24
C ILE A 30 -4.47 4.85 1.01
N LEU A 31 -4.62 4.21 2.16
CA LEU A 31 -4.45 4.79 3.49
C LEU A 31 -3.18 4.21 4.10
N LEU A 32 -2.25 5.07 4.51
CA LEU A 32 -1.02 4.69 5.19
C LEU A 32 -1.05 5.26 6.60
N GLU A 33 -0.89 4.40 7.60
CA GLU A 33 -0.86 4.75 9.01
C GLU A 33 0.44 4.29 9.67
N PRO A 34 1.12 5.15 10.47
CA PRO A 34 2.24 4.72 11.29
C PRO A 34 1.83 3.58 12.23
N THR A 35 2.74 2.65 12.47
CA THR A 35 2.53 1.52 13.38
C THR A 35 3.71 1.37 14.33
N THR A 36 3.49 0.74 15.47
CA THR A 36 4.55 0.32 16.40
C THR A 36 5.07 -1.08 16.12
N SER A 37 4.46 -1.79 15.16
CA SER A 37 4.91 -3.11 14.72
C SER A 37 6.17 -3.00 13.84
N ALA A 38 7.07 -3.99 13.93
CA ALA A 38 8.27 -4.08 13.11
C ALA A 38 7.99 -4.67 11.70
N GLU A 39 6.87 -4.27 11.09
CA GLU A 39 6.39 -4.83 9.82
C GLU A 39 5.66 -3.79 8.96
N SER A 40 5.70 -3.98 7.63
CA SER A 40 4.72 -3.42 6.70
C SER A 40 3.54 -4.39 6.60
N GLU A 41 2.34 -3.95 7.01
CA GLU A 41 1.10 -4.69 6.84
C GLU A 41 0.29 -4.12 5.68
N PHE A 42 0.01 -4.92 4.66
CA PHE A 42 -0.85 -4.55 3.54
C PHE A 42 -2.21 -5.24 3.69
N VAL A 43 -3.29 -4.45 3.70
CA VAL A 43 -4.67 -4.95 3.71
C VAL A 43 -5.34 -4.52 2.43
N VAL A 44 -5.63 -5.47 1.54
CA VAL A 44 -6.19 -5.21 0.21
C VAL A 44 -7.65 -5.63 0.17
N ARG A 45 -8.50 -4.76 -0.37
CA ARG A 45 -9.84 -5.10 -0.87
C ARG A 45 -9.88 -4.73 -2.33
N THR A 46 -10.15 -5.69 -3.20
CA THR A 46 -10.15 -5.46 -4.65
C THR A 46 -11.40 -6.05 -5.29
N ALA A 47 -11.93 -5.31 -6.28
CA ALA A 47 -12.99 -5.80 -7.15
C ALA A 47 -12.49 -6.82 -8.21
N SER A 48 -11.18 -6.95 -8.41
CA SER A 48 -10.57 -7.85 -9.40
C SER A 48 -10.13 -9.18 -8.77
N ASP A 49 -10.67 -10.28 -9.29
CA ASP A 49 -10.40 -11.62 -8.76
C ASP A 49 -9.19 -12.29 -9.45
N GLY A 50 -8.43 -13.10 -8.71
CA GLY A 50 -7.34 -13.92 -9.27
C GLY A 50 -5.97 -13.23 -9.36
N PHE A 51 -5.81 -12.04 -8.75
CA PHE A 51 -4.59 -11.23 -8.84
C PHE A 51 -3.69 -11.29 -7.60
N LYS A 52 -3.91 -12.22 -6.66
CA LYS A 52 -3.15 -12.33 -5.40
C LYS A 52 -1.63 -12.33 -5.61
N GLU A 53 -1.12 -13.10 -6.58
CA GLU A 53 0.32 -13.18 -6.87
C GLU A 53 0.88 -11.87 -7.43
N ILE A 54 0.08 -11.11 -8.17
CA ILE A 54 0.47 -9.79 -8.69
C ILE A 54 0.58 -8.78 -7.56
N TRP A 55 -0.40 -8.78 -6.63
CA TRP A 55 -0.33 -7.99 -5.41
C TRP A 55 0.94 -8.30 -4.60
N GLU A 56 1.26 -9.58 -4.41
CA GLU A 56 2.48 -10.00 -3.72
C GLU A 56 3.75 -9.46 -4.40
N LYS A 57 3.83 -9.53 -5.74
CA LYS A 57 4.98 -8.99 -6.50
C LYS A 57 5.12 -7.47 -6.35
N VAL A 58 4.01 -6.73 -6.40
CA VAL A 58 4.00 -5.28 -6.19
C VAL A 58 4.50 -4.94 -4.78
N PHE A 59 3.99 -5.63 -3.76
CA PHE A 59 4.37 -5.38 -2.37
C PHE A 59 5.82 -5.77 -2.08
N LYS A 60 6.29 -6.93 -2.56
CA LYS A 60 7.70 -7.33 -2.46
C LYS A 60 8.64 -6.29 -3.04
N ARG A 61 8.30 -5.73 -4.21
CA ARG A 61 9.07 -4.64 -4.80
C ARG A 61 9.03 -3.37 -3.95
N PHE A 62 7.86 -2.97 -3.47
CA PHE A 62 7.71 -1.79 -2.63
C PHE A 62 8.52 -1.89 -1.33
N VAL A 63 8.42 -3.02 -0.60
CA VAL A 63 9.14 -3.19 0.67
C VAL A 63 10.65 -3.27 0.46
N ALA A 64 11.12 -3.92 -0.62
CA ALA A 64 12.53 -3.99 -0.95
C ALA A 64 13.17 -2.60 -1.21
N LEU A 65 12.37 -1.64 -1.70
CA LEU A 65 12.84 -0.29 -1.99
C LEU A 65 12.73 0.66 -0.78
N ASN A 66 11.74 0.46 0.09
CA ASN A 66 11.36 1.47 1.07
C ASN A 66 11.56 1.04 2.54
N ASP A 67 11.34 -0.25 2.87
CA ASP A 67 11.54 -0.80 4.22
C ASP A 67 10.78 -0.05 5.35
N VAL A 68 9.48 0.24 5.13
CA VAL A 68 8.68 1.11 6.02
C VAL A 68 7.72 0.37 6.94
N GLN A 69 7.78 0.67 8.24
CA GLN A 69 6.82 0.22 9.25
C GLN A 69 5.53 1.03 9.11
N ALA A 70 4.51 0.40 8.53
CA ALA A 70 3.21 1.03 8.36
C ALA A 70 2.11 -0.02 8.19
N LYS A 71 0.90 0.35 8.59
CA LYS A 71 -0.31 -0.31 8.12
C LYS A 71 -0.79 0.40 6.86
N ILE A 72 -0.90 -0.32 5.77
CA ILE A 72 -1.23 0.19 4.44
C ILE A 72 -2.51 -0.50 3.98
N THR A 73 -3.62 0.24 3.98
CA THR A 73 -4.92 -0.26 3.50
C THR A 73 -5.13 0.19 2.06
N LEU A 74 -5.50 -0.73 1.18
CA LEU A 74 -5.75 -0.49 -0.24
C LEU A 74 -7.18 -0.91 -0.58
N ASN A 75 -7.98 0.04 -1.06
CA ASN A 75 -9.33 -0.20 -1.59
C ASN A 75 -9.30 0.05 -3.09
N ASP A 76 -9.32 -1.03 -3.87
CA ASP A 76 -9.02 -1.04 -5.29
C ASP A 76 -10.25 -1.35 -6.16
N PHE A 77 -10.39 -0.58 -7.24
CA PHE A 77 -11.40 -0.81 -8.28
C PHE A 77 -10.76 -1.00 -9.66
N GLY A 78 -9.84 -1.97 -9.73
CA GLY A 78 -9.25 -2.43 -11.00
C GLY A 78 -8.07 -1.59 -11.47
N ALA A 79 -7.31 -1.00 -10.55
CA ALA A 79 -6.08 -0.30 -10.87
C ALA A 79 -5.03 -1.25 -11.47
N THR A 80 -4.36 -0.79 -12.52
CA THR A 80 -3.22 -1.56 -13.06
C THR A 80 -2.05 -1.56 -12.06
N PRO A 81 -1.16 -2.58 -12.08
CA PRO A 81 -0.02 -2.64 -11.16
C PRO A 81 0.89 -1.39 -11.19
N GLY A 82 0.94 -0.69 -12.33
CA GLY A 82 1.65 0.58 -12.47
C GLY A 82 1.00 1.71 -11.66
N VAL A 83 -0.34 1.83 -11.70
CA VAL A 83 -1.09 2.80 -10.90
C VAL A 83 -0.97 2.49 -9.42
N VAL A 84 -1.07 1.22 -9.02
CA VAL A 84 -0.85 0.77 -7.63
C VAL A 84 0.53 1.21 -7.13
N SER A 85 1.58 0.94 -7.92
CA SER A 85 2.96 1.29 -7.56
C SER A 85 3.15 2.81 -7.44
N LEU A 86 2.54 3.58 -8.35
CA LEU A 86 2.58 5.05 -8.32
C LEU A 86 1.91 5.60 -7.04
N ARG A 87 0.71 5.10 -6.70
CA ARG A 87 -0.03 5.53 -5.52
C ARG A 87 0.69 5.16 -4.23
N LEU A 88 1.30 3.97 -4.17
CA LEU A 88 2.16 3.57 -3.05
C LEU A 88 3.36 4.53 -2.86
N ALA A 89 4.00 4.95 -3.94
CA ALA A 89 5.09 5.93 -3.86
C ALA A 89 4.59 7.30 -3.36
N GLN A 90 3.46 7.79 -3.88
CA GLN A 90 2.85 9.06 -3.48
C GLN A 90 2.45 9.08 -2.01
N VAL A 91 1.77 8.04 -1.52
CA VAL A 91 1.34 8.01 -0.12
C VAL A 91 2.52 7.97 0.85
N LEU A 92 3.60 7.29 0.47
CA LEU A 92 4.83 7.26 1.26
C LEU A 92 5.54 8.62 1.28
N GLU A 93 5.58 9.32 0.15
CA GLU A 93 6.11 10.69 0.08
C GLU A 93 5.35 11.62 1.02
N LEU A 94 4.01 11.58 0.97
CA LEU A 94 3.14 12.36 1.85
C LEU A 94 3.35 12.01 3.34
N ALA A 95 3.49 10.72 3.67
CA ALA A 95 3.70 10.23 5.03
C ALA A 95 5.04 10.69 5.64
N ASN A 96 6.03 10.98 4.78
CA ASN A 96 7.37 11.42 5.19
C ASN A 96 7.61 12.92 5.02
N LYS A 97 6.65 13.66 4.45
CA LYS A 97 6.75 15.10 4.30
C LYS A 97 6.74 15.76 5.69
N LYS A 98 7.80 16.48 6.02
CA LYS A 98 7.83 17.33 7.22
C LYS A 98 6.90 18.53 6.97
N ASN A 99 5.96 18.75 7.88
CA ASN A 99 5.13 19.96 7.89
C ASN A 99 5.96 21.18 8.26
#